data_AF-A0AA40AEI9-F1
#
_entry.id   AF-A0AA40AEI9-F1
#
_cell.length_a   1.000
_cell.length_b   1.000
_cell.length_c   1.000
_cell.angle_alpha   90.00
_cell.angle_beta   90.00
_cell.angle_gamma   90.00
#
_symmetry.space_group_name_H-M   'P 1'
#
loop_
_entity.id
_entity.type
_entity.pdbx_description
1 polymer ?
#
loop_
_entity_poly.entity_id
_entity_poly.type
_entity_poly.pdbx_seq_one_letter_code
_entity_poly.pdbx_strand_id
1 'polypeptide(L)'
;MNFLPGRNGRAATEFTFNAIDPAILARQGEALNPNIITNRICDELTNICGANQAAKDACQDAKAQIQALGTRDASTAVAWNTLLGFPDVDVTV
;
A
#
# COMPACT_ATOMS: atom_id res chain seq x y z
N MET A 1 0.07 3.65 1.95
CA MET A 1 0.28 3.34 0.52
C MET A 1 0.08 4.62 -0.27
N ASN A 2 0.93 4.88 -1.25
CA ASN A 2 0.79 6.01 -2.18
C ASN A 2 0.49 5.51 -3.60
N PHE A 3 0.18 6.43 -4.51
CA PHE A 3 -0.11 6.18 -5.92
C PHE A 3 0.59 7.23 -6.79
N LEU A 4 1.72 6.88 -7.38
CA LEU A 4 2.65 7.82 -8.00
C LEU A 4 2.88 7.53 -9.49
N PRO A 5 2.98 8.56 -10.36
CA PRO A 5 3.32 8.38 -11.76
C PRO A 5 4.82 8.15 -11.99
N GLY A 6 5.17 7.56 -13.13
CA GLY A 6 6.51 7.64 -13.72
C GLY A 6 7.63 6.98 -12.92
N ARG A 7 7.31 6.01 -12.05
CA ARG A 7 8.29 5.29 -11.23
C ARG A 7 9.09 4.29 -12.06
N ASN A 8 10.36 4.08 -11.73
CA ASN A 8 11.27 3.12 -12.37
C ASN A 8 11.28 3.16 -13.90
N GLY A 9 11.35 4.36 -14.48
CA GLY A 9 11.45 4.55 -15.93
C GLY A 9 10.13 4.36 -16.69
N ARG A 10 9.00 4.17 -15.99
CA ARG A 10 7.66 4.17 -16.59
C ARG A 10 7.29 5.55 -17.11
N ALA A 11 6.28 5.59 -17.98
CA ALA A 11 5.76 6.86 -18.51
C ALA A 11 5.20 7.74 -17.38
N ALA A 12 5.26 9.06 -17.53
CA ALA A 12 4.72 10.02 -16.56
C ALA A 12 3.19 9.92 -16.36
N THR A 13 2.50 9.19 -17.23
CA THR A 13 1.05 8.91 -17.13
C THR A 13 0.76 7.51 -16.57
N GLU A 14 1.78 6.72 -16.28
CA GLU A 14 1.63 5.36 -15.74
C GLU A 14 1.90 5.40 -14.23
N PHE A 15 0.83 5.17 -13.46
CA PHE A 15 0.85 5.24 -12.02
C PHE A 15 0.98 3.87 -11.39
N THR A 16 1.69 3.82 -10.26
CA THR A 16 1.93 2.59 -9.51
C THR A 16 1.72 2.81 -8.02
N PHE A 17 1.41 1.72 -7.32
CA PHE A 17 1.25 1.67 -5.88
C PHE A 17 2.60 1.40 -5.21
N ASN A 18 2.86 2.04 -4.07
CA ASN A 18 4.04 1.75 -3.23
C ASN A 18 3.70 1.76 -1.74
N ALA A 19 4.52 1.07 -0.96
CA ALA A 19 4.56 1.32 0.49
C ALA A 19 5.08 2.74 0.75
N ILE A 20 4.48 3.43 1.72
CA ILE A 20 4.95 4.75 2.19
C ILE A 20 6.09 4.56 3.21
N ASP A 21 5.99 3.50 4.03
CA ASP A 21 7.05 3.18 4.98
C ASP A 21 8.36 2.86 4.24
N PRO A 22 9.46 3.58 4.54
CA PRO A 22 10.70 3.45 3.78
C PRO A 22 11.39 2.09 3.99
N ALA A 23 11.19 1.44 5.14
CA ALA A 23 11.78 0.12 5.40
C ALA A 23 11.06 -0.97 4.59
N ILE A 24 9.73 -0.86 4.45
CA ILE A 24 8.94 -1.75 3.58
C ILE A 24 9.25 -1.48 2.10
N LEU A 25 9.32 -0.20 1.69
CA LEU A 25 9.63 0.21 0.32
C LEU A 25 11.00 -0.31 -0.15
N ALA A 26 12.00 -0.35 0.74
CA ALA A 26 13.32 -0.86 0.42
C ALA A 26 13.32 -2.38 0.09
N ARG A 27 12.31 -3.13 0.54
CA ARG A 27 12.17 -4.58 0.28
C ARG A 27 11.40 -4.91 -0.98
N GLN A 28 10.52 -4.01 -1.39
CA GLN A 28 9.77 -4.15 -2.63
C GLN A 28 9.45 -2.76 -3.17
N GLY A 29 9.80 -2.54 -4.43
CA GLY A 29 9.40 -1.34 -5.15
C GLY A 29 7.90 -1.33 -5.48
N GLU A 30 7.58 -0.56 -6.50
CA GLU A 30 6.23 -0.30 -6.96
C GLU A 30 5.57 -1.50 -7.65
N ALA A 31 4.24 -1.49 -7.69
CA ALA A 31 3.47 -2.41 -8.49
C ALA A 31 2.26 -1.73 -9.13
N LEU A 32 1.87 -2.20 -10.32
CA LEU A 32 0.62 -1.78 -10.98
C LEU A 32 -0.64 -2.35 -10.30
N ASN A 33 -0.48 -3.47 -9.59
CA ASN A 33 -1.58 -4.13 -8.89
C ASN A 33 -1.49 -3.82 -7.38
N PRO A 34 -2.51 -3.16 -6.79
CA PRO A 34 -2.48 -2.78 -5.37
C PRO A 34 -2.40 -3.99 -4.44
N ASN A 35 -2.96 -5.14 -4.82
CA ASN A 35 -2.93 -6.35 -4.01
C ASN A 35 -1.51 -6.89 -3.76
N ILE A 36 -0.55 -6.57 -4.65
CA ILE A 36 0.86 -6.94 -4.45
C ILE A 36 1.48 -6.07 -3.35
N ILE A 37 1.12 -4.79 -3.28
CA ILE A 37 1.62 -3.85 -2.27
C ILE A 37 0.97 -4.09 -0.92
N THR A 38 -0.35 -4.29 -0.86
CA THR A 38 -1.03 -4.58 0.41
C THR A 38 -0.53 -5.89 1.02
N ASN A 39 -0.31 -6.93 0.20
CA ASN A 39 0.31 -8.16 0.67
C ASN A 39 1.71 -7.92 1.24
N ARG A 40 2.56 -7.19 0.51
CA ARG A 40 3.91 -6.86 0.99
C ARG A 40 3.87 -6.11 2.32
N ILE A 41 3.03 -5.08 2.44
CA ILE A 41 2.93 -4.30 3.68
C ILE A 41 2.57 -5.23 4.85
N CYS A 42 1.55 -6.08 4.70
CA CYS A 42 1.16 -6.99 5.79
C CYS A 42 2.21 -8.05 6.12
N ASP A 43 2.96 -8.55 5.13
CA ASP A 43 4.06 -9.49 5.37
C ASP A 43 5.19 -8.82 6.18
N GLU A 44 5.56 -7.60 5.82
CA GLU A 44 6.64 -6.87 6.51
C GLU A 44 6.28 -6.42 7.93
N LEU A 45 4.98 -6.27 8.25
CA LEU A 45 4.55 -6.08 9.64
C LEU A 45 5.03 -7.21 10.55
N THR A 46 5.13 -8.44 10.04
CA THR A 46 5.69 -9.58 10.77
C THR A 46 7.21 -9.65 10.62
N ASN A 47 7.72 -9.49 9.41
CA ASN A 47 9.11 -9.84 9.11
C ASN A 47 10.14 -8.81 9.60
N ILE A 48 9.81 -7.51 9.60
CA ILE A 48 10.77 -6.45 9.96
C ILE A 48 10.23 -5.44 10.95
N CYS A 49 8.91 -5.22 11.02
CA CYS A 49 8.36 -4.23 11.94
C CYS A 49 8.14 -4.79 13.35
N GLY A 50 8.05 -6.13 13.50
CA GLY A 50 7.71 -6.75 14.77
C GLY A 50 6.35 -6.28 15.32
N ALA A 51 5.40 -6.00 14.44
CA ALA A 51 4.12 -5.42 14.82
C ALA A 51 3.31 -6.35 15.74
N ASN A 52 2.44 -5.77 16.56
CA ASN A 52 1.54 -6.54 17.42
C ASN A 52 0.44 -7.24 16.60
N GLN A 53 -0.30 -8.16 17.24
CA GLN A 53 -1.33 -8.95 16.56
C GLN A 53 -2.46 -8.08 16.01
N ALA A 54 -2.92 -7.07 16.77
CA ALA A 54 -3.99 -6.17 16.33
C ALA A 54 -3.65 -5.43 15.04
N ALA A 55 -2.39 -4.99 14.88
CA ALA A 55 -1.93 -4.35 13.65
C ALA A 55 -1.90 -5.32 12.46
N LYS A 56 -1.51 -6.58 12.69
CA LYS A 56 -1.52 -7.62 11.65
C LYS A 56 -2.94 -7.94 11.21
N ASP A 57 -3.86 -8.09 12.16
CA ASP A 57 -5.27 -8.37 11.90
C ASP A 57 -5.90 -7.23 11.09
N ALA A 58 -5.72 -5.97 11.54
CA ALA A 58 -6.19 -4.79 10.81
C ALA A 58 -5.64 -4.73 9.38
N CYS A 59 -4.38 -5.12 9.17
CA CYS A 59 -3.78 -5.18 7.84
C CYS A 59 -4.43 -6.24 6.95
N GLN A 60 -4.69 -7.44 7.47
CA GLN A 60 -5.35 -8.49 6.69
C GLN A 60 -6.80 -8.12 6.34
N ASP A 61 -7.52 -7.49 7.27
CA ASP A 61 -8.87 -6.98 7.02
C ASP A 61 -8.87 -5.89 5.96
N ALA A 62 -7.95 -4.93 6.05
CA ALA A 62 -7.79 -3.87 5.05
C ALA A 62 -7.42 -4.46 3.68
N LYS A 63 -6.54 -5.46 3.64
CA LYS A 63 -6.14 -6.16 2.41
C LYS A 63 -7.33 -6.86 1.75
N ALA A 64 -8.18 -7.55 2.52
CA ALA A 64 -9.39 -8.19 2.01
C ALA A 64 -10.36 -7.15 1.41
N GLN A 65 -10.53 -6.00 2.06
CA GLN A 65 -11.38 -4.92 1.56
C GLN A 65 -10.83 -4.28 0.28
N ILE A 66 -9.51 -4.06 0.18
CA ILE A 66 -8.89 -3.56 -1.06
C ILE A 66 -9.02 -4.56 -2.20
N GLN A 67 -8.89 -5.86 -1.91
CA GLN A 67 -9.10 -6.90 -2.92
C GLN A 67 -10.55 -6.87 -3.44
N ALA A 68 -11.53 -6.70 -2.54
CA ALA A 68 -12.94 -6.61 -2.91
C ALA A 68 -13.29 -5.32 -3.67
N LEU A 69 -12.62 -4.19 -3.35
CA LEU A 69 -12.85 -2.90 -3.99
C LEU A 69 -12.50 -2.93 -5.50
N GLY A 70 -11.42 -3.63 -5.87
CA GLY A 70 -11.05 -3.87 -7.27
C GLY A 70 -10.56 -2.65 -8.07
N THR A 71 -10.62 -1.43 -7.51
CA THR A 71 -10.13 -0.21 -8.15
C THR A 71 -8.61 -0.17 -8.23
N ARG A 72 -8.07 0.58 -9.20
CA ARG A 72 -6.62 0.71 -9.46
C ARG A 72 -6.20 2.15 -9.71
N ASP A 73 -6.78 3.06 -8.95
CA ASP A 73 -6.48 4.50 -8.99
C ASP A 73 -6.18 5.01 -7.57
N ALA A 74 -6.03 6.33 -7.42
CA ALA A 74 -5.72 6.98 -6.15
C ALA A 74 -6.73 6.65 -5.04
N SER A 75 -8.00 6.38 -5.36
CA SER A 75 -9.01 6.02 -4.37
C SER A 75 -8.68 4.72 -3.64
N THR A 76 -7.98 3.78 -4.28
CA THR A 76 -7.50 2.55 -3.64
C THR A 76 -6.46 2.84 -2.55
N ALA A 77 -5.55 3.79 -2.81
CA ALA A 77 -4.56 4.21 -1.82
C ALA A 77 -5.21 4.94 -0.64
N VAL A 78 -6.17 5.82 -0.92
CA VAL A 78 -6.95 6.53 0.12
C VAL A 78 -7.73 5.55 0.99
N ALA A 79 -8.45 4.60 0.38
CA ALA A 79 -9.20 3.58 1.09
C ALA A 79 -8.29 2.75 2.01
N TRP A 80 -7.14 2.31 1.51
CA TRP A 80 -6.16 1.54 2.29
C TRP A 80 -5.70 2.30 3.53
N ASN A 81 -5.28 3.56 3.37
CA ASN A 81 -4.78 4.35 4.49
C ASN A 81 -5.91 4.65 5.51
N THR A 82 -7.12 4.94 5.01
CA THR A 82 -8.30 5.18 5.86
C THR A 82 -8.64 3.95 6.71
N LEU A 83 -8.62 2.75 6.12
CA LEU A 83 -8.90 1.48 6.84
C LEU A 83 -7.89 1.20 7.96
N LEU A 84 -6.68 1.72 7.85
CA LEU A 84 -5.62 1.59 8.86
C LEU A 84 -5.57 2.78 9.83
N GLY A 85 -6.52 3.72 9.76
CA GLY A 85 -6.63 4.86 10.67
C GLY A 85 -5.83 6.10 10.26
N PHE A 86 -5.44 6.21 8.99
CA PHE A 86 -4.67 7.34 8.45
C PHE A 86 -5.41 8.05 7.29
N PRO A 87 -6.58 8.67 7.54
CA PRO A 87 -7.41 9.25 6.47
C PRO A 87 -6.77 10.46 5.76
N ASP A 88 -5.89 11.20 6.44
CA ASP A 88 -5.31 12.45 5.94
C ASP A 88 -3.92 12.29 5.30
N VAL A 89 -3.53 11.05 4.96
CA VAL A 89 -2.26 10.78 4.28
C VAL A 89 -2.29 11.34 2.86
N ASP A 90 -1.30 12.15 2.51
CA ASP A 90 -1.05 12.53 1.12
C ASP A 90 -0.58 11.29 0.34
N VAL A 91 -1.43 10.81 -0.57
CA VAL A 91 -1.16 9.63 -1.41
C VAL A 91 -0.33 9.96 -2.65
N THR A 92 0.06 11.23 -2.82
CA THR A 92 0.79 11.72 -4.00
C THR A 92 2.27 11.99 -3.75
N VAL A 93 2.77 11.61 -2.56
CA VAL A 93 4.18 11.73 -2.15
C VAL A 93 4.84 10.38 -1.80
#